data_AF-A0A9Q9BF58-F1
#
_entry.id   AF-A0A9Q9BF58-F1
#
_cell.length_a   1.000
_cell.length_b   1.000
_cell.length_c   1.000
_cell.angle_alpha   90.00
_cell.angle_beta   90.00
_cell.angle_gamma   90.00
#
_symmetry.space_group_name_H-M   'P 1'
#
loop_
_entity.id
_entity.type
_entity.pdbx_description
1 polymer ?
#
loop_
_entity_poly.entity_id
_entity_poly.type
_entity_poly.pdbx_seq_one_letter_code
_entity_poly.pdbx_strand_id
1 'polypeptide(L)' 'MLVNECMQTKAEFKTIERECARLTPYGVQSRYPFAMEIEEEDMKKALNDANKIKAFVNNIYKSDENNQISEENI' A
#
# COMPACT_ATOMS: atom_id res chain seq x y z
N MET A 1 -10.87 -5.25 -2.93
CA MET A 1 -9.81 -4.23 -2.77
C MET A 1 -8.51 -4.89 -3.18
N LEU A 2 -7.67 -4.25 -3.99
CA LEU A 2 -6.46 -4.86 -4.59
C LEU A 2 -5.57 -5.58 -3.55
N VAL A 3 -5.42 -5.02 -2.35
CA VAL A 3 -4.61 -5.63 -1.27
C VAL A 3 -5.07 -7.04 -0.91
N ASN A 4 -6.36 -7.35 -1.04
CA ASN A 4 -6.90 -8.69 -0.74
C ASN A 4 -6.45 -9.72 -1.78
N GLU A 5 -6.36 -9.32 -3.04
CA GLU A 5 -5.84 -10.18 -4.11
C GLU A 5 -4.34 -10.38 -3.95
N CYS A 6 -3.59 -9.32 -3.59
CA CYS A 6 -2.16 -9.43 -3.30
C CYS A 6 -1.89 -10.39 -2.12
N MET A 7 -2.72 -10.39 -1.08
CA MET A 7 -2.61 -11.30 0.07
C MET A 7 -2.80 -12.78 -0.30
N GLN A 8 -3.53 -13.09 -1.38
CA GLN A 8 -3.67 -14.47 -1.86
C GLN A 8 -2.38 -14.97 -2.52
N THR A 9 -1.59 -14.06 -3.10
CA THR A 9 -0.29 -14.38 -3.70
C THR A 9 0.83 -14.36 -2.66
N LYS A 10 0.85 -13.35 -1.78
CA LYS A 10 1.89 -13.13 -0.76
C LYS A 10 1.28 -12.60 0.53
N ALA A 11 1.34 -13.41 1.59
CA ALA A 11 0.69 -13.11 2.86
C ALA A 11 1.24 -11.85 3.55
N GLU A 12 2.47 -11.45 3.24
CA GLU A 12 3.14 -10.26 3.75
C GLU A 12 2.35 -8.97 3.46
N PHE A 13 1.55 -8.95 2.39
CA PHE A 13 0.71 -7.79 2.03
C PHE A 13 -0.33 -7.45 3.09
N LYS A 14 -0.64 -8.38 4.01
CA LYS A 14 -1.48 -8.12 5.19
C LYS A 14 -0.95 -6.99 6.06
N THR A 15 0.36 -6.76 6.05
CA THR A 15 1.00 -5.70 6.86
C THR A 15 0.59 -4.28 6.46
N ILE A 16 0.10 -4.07 5.23
CA ILE A 16 -0.32 -2.78 4.70
C ILE A 16 -1.85 -2.67 4.46
N GLU A 17 -2.62 -3.67 4.88
CA GLU A 17 -4.08 -3.73 4.68
C GLU A 17 -4.79 -2.48 5.26
N ARG A 18 -4.38 -2.05 6.47
CA ARG A 18 -4.99 -0.91 7.15
C ARG A 18 -4.72 0.41 6.44
N GLU A 19 -3.51 0.60 5.93
CA GLU A 19 -3.08 1.74 5.13
C GLU A 19 -3.91 1.80 3.84
N CYS A 20 -4.04 0.68 3.12
CA CYS A 20 -4.87 0.59 1.91
C CYS A 20 -6.34 0.91 2.17
N ALA A 21 -6.89 0.42 3.29
CA ALA A 21 -8.27 0.69 3.69
C ALA A 21 -8.50 2.19 3.96
N ARG A 22 -7.55 2.87 4.63
CA ARG A 22 -7.63 4.31 4.91
C ARG A 22 -7.50 5.19 3.67
N LEU A 23 -6.65 4.81 2.71
CA LEU A 23 -6.47 5.59 1.47
C LEU A 23 -7.65 5.50 0.50
N THR A 24 -8.42 4.41 0.54
CA THR A 24 -9.57 4.18 -0.35
C THR A 24 -10.60 5.31 -0.30
N PRO A 25 -11.11 5.77 0.87
CA PRO A 25 -12.05 6.89 0.93
C PRO A 25 -11.42 8.21 0.48
N TYR A 26 -10.16 8.50 0.79
CA TYR A 26 -9.49 9.73 0.37
C TYR A 26 -9.45 9.89 -1.17
N GLY A 27 -9.27 8.80 -1.92
CA GLY A 27 -9.31 8.81 -3.39
C GLY A 27 -10.70 9.01 -4.01
N VAL A 28 -11.76 8.74 -3.25
CA VAL A 28 -13.14 9.00 -3.67
C VAL A 28 -13.55 10.40 -3.28
N GLN A 29 -13.29 10.80 -2.03
CA GLN A 29 -13.75 12.04 -1.42
C GLN A 29 -13.08 13.29 -2.03
N SER A 30 -11.81 13.21 -2.40
CA SER A 30 -11.10 14.31 -3.08
C SER A 30 -11.73 14.74 -4.42
N ARG A 31 -12.61 13.92 -5.02
CA ARG A 31 -13.24 14.19 -6.31
C ARG A 31 -14.70 14.64 -6.21
N TYR A 32 -15.32 14.53 -5.03
CA TYR A 32 -16.74 14.85 -4.86
C TYR A 32 -16.93 15.82 -3.68
N PRO A 33 -17.32 17.09 -3.94
CA PRO A 33 -17.39 18.16 -2.94
C PRO A 33 -18.46 17.98 -1.86
N PHE A 34 -19.15 16.84 -1.83
CA PHE A 34 -20.25 16.55 -0.89
C PHE A 34 -19.90 15.47 0.15
N ALA A 35 -18.69 14.90 0.11
CA ALA A 35 -18.32 13.74 0.90
C ALA A 35 -17.18 14.05 1.87
N MET A 36 -17.51 14.47 3.11
CA MET A 36 -16.59 14.68 4.24
C MET A 36 -15.54 15.79 4.00
N GLU A 37 -15.43 16.76 4.91
CA GLU A 37 -14.31 17.69 4.88
C GLU A 37 -13.01 16.90 5.13
N ILE A 38 -12.13 16.86 4.12
CA ILE A 38 -10.79 16.31 4.27
C ILE A 38 -9.97 17.37 5.01
N GLU A 39 -9.50 17.04 6.20
CA GLU A 39 -8.71 17.93 7.03
C GLU A 39 -7.20 17.80 6.73
N GLU A 40 -6.41 18.76 7.21
CA GLU A 40 -4.94 18.70 7.09
C GLU A 40 -4.36 17.42 7.71
N GLU A 41 -4.97 16.94 8.81
CA GLU A 41 -4.56 15.71 9.48
C GLU A 41 -4.82 14.47 8.61
N ASP A 42 -5.94 14.44 7.87
CA ASP A 42 -6.23 13.39 6.90
C ASP A 42 -5.20 13.37 5.77
N MET A 43 -4.82 14.55 5.27
CA MET A 43 -3.76 14.67 4.25
C MET A 43 -2.42 14.15 4.79
N LYS A 44 -2.01 14.55 6.00
CA LYS A 44 -0.77 14.06 6.63
C LYS A 44 -0.80 12.55 6.81
N LYS A 45 -1.94 12.01 7.24
CA LYS A 45 -2.14 10.58 7.41
C LYS A 45 -2.04 9.83 6.08
N ALA A 46 -2.69 10.35 5.04
CA ALA A 46 -2.65 9.79 3.70
C ALA A 46 -1.21 9.74 3.15
N LEU A 47 -0.44 10.81 3.30
CA LEU A 47 0.96 10.86 2.87
C LEU A 47 1.82 9.82 3.60
N ASN A 48 1.67 9.72 4.92
CA ASN A 48 2.39 8.72 5.71
C ASN A 48 2.04 7.29 5.27
N ASP A 49 0.76 7.01 5.04
CA ASP A 49 0.30 5.69 4.63
C ASP A 49 0.77 5.32 3.22
N ALA A 50 0.73 6.26 2.29
CA ALA A 50 1.27 6.08 0.94
C ALA A 50 2.78 5.80 0.97
N ASN A 51 3.54 6.50 1.82
CA ASN A 51 4.97 6.26 1.99
C ASN A 51 5.26 4.87 2.57
N LYS A 52 4.47 4.40 3.54
CA LYS A 52 4.58 3.04 4.10
C LYS A 52 4.31 1.97 3.05
N ILE A 53 3.24 2.12 2.27
CA ILE A 53 2.91 1.18 1.19
C ILE A 53 4.04 1.13 0.16
N LYS A 54 4.54 2.30 -0.27
CA LYS A 54 5.65 2.38 -1.23
C LYS A 54 6.91 1.69 -0.70
N ALA A 55 7.29 1.95 0.54
CA ALA A 55 8.46 1.34 1.16
C ALA A 55 8.31 -0.19 1.25
N PHE A 56 7.13 -0.67 1.65
CA PHE A 56 6.83 -2.10 1.72
C PHE A 56 6.93 -2.79 0.34
N VAL A 57 6.28 -2.25 -0.69
CA VAL A 57 6.29 -2.83 -2.04
C VAL A 57 7.71 -2.85 -2.61
N ASN A 58 8.49 -1.78 -2.41
CA ASN A 58 9.89 -1.74 -2.83
C ASN A 58 10.74 -2.79 -2.11
N ASN A 59 10.48 -3.04 -0.84
CA ASN A 59 11.21 -4.06 -0.09
C ASN A 59 10.88 -5.46 -0.60
N ILE A 60 9.60 -5.77 -0.85
CA ILE A 60 9.21 -7.05 -1.45
C ILE A 60 9.87 -7.25 -2.82
N TYR A 61 9.82 -6.24 -3.69
CA TYR A 61 10.42 -6.33 -5.02
C TYR A 61 11.92 -6.63 -4.96
N LYS A 62 12.66 -5.95 -4.08
CA LYS A 62 14.09 -6.20 -3.87
C LYS A 62 14.35 -7.58 -3.27
N SER A 63 13.52 -8.03 -2.34
CA SER A 63 13.65 -9.38 -1.77
C SER A 63 13.46 -10.45 -2.84
N ASP A 64 12.53 -10.26 -3.77
CA ASP A 64 12.27 -11.19 -4.87
C ASP A 64 13.41 -11.24 -5.89
N GLU A 65 13.99 -10.08 -6.24
CA GLU A 65 15.15 -9.99 -7.14
C GLU A 65 16.36 -10.72 -6.57
N ASN A 66 16.63 -10.59 -5.26
CA ASN A 66 17.72 -11.29 -4.61
C ASN A 66 17.50 -12.81 -4.53
N ASN A 67 16.25 -13.28 -4.42
CA ASN A 67 15.93 -14.70 -4.35
C ASN A 67 16.07 -15.40 -5.72
N GLN A 68 15.80 -14.69 -6.82
CA GLN A 68 16.02 -15.20 -8.19
C GLN A 68 17.52 -15.34 -8.52
N ILE A 69 18.36 -14.39 -8.08
CA ILE A 69 19.83 -14.46 -8.27
C ILE A 69 20.44 -15.64 -7.49
N SER A 70 19.87 -16.03 -6.35
CA SER A 70 20.35 -17.20 -5.60
C SER A 70 19.93 -18.54 -6.20
N GLU A 71 18.82 -18.61 -6.93
CA GLU A 71 18.34 -19.84 -7.58
C GLU A 71 19.06 -20.11 -8.92
N GLU A 72 19.54 -19.08 -9.62
CA GLU A 72 20.30 -19.23 -10.87
C GLU A 72 21.80 -19.55 -10.67
N ASN A 73 22.33 -19.42 -9.44
CA ASN A 73 23.74 -19.65 -9.11
C ASN A 73 24.01 -21.00 -8.40
N ILE A 74 23.05 -21.93 -8.43
CA ILE A 74 23.19 -23.31 -7.90
C ILE A 74 23.16 -24.31 -9.05
#